data_AF-A0A644YWK3-F1
#
_entry.id   AF-A0A644YWK3-F1
#
_cell.length_a   1.000
_cell.length_b   1.000
_cell.length_c   1.000
_cell.angle_alpha   90.00
_cell.angle_beta   90.00
_cell.angle_gamma   90.00
#
_symmetry.space_group_name_H-M   'P 1'
#
loop_
_entity.id
_entity.type
_entity.pdbx_description
1 polymer ?
#
loop_
_entity_poly.entity_id
_entity_poly.type
_entity_poly.pdbx_seq_one_letter_code
_entity_poly.pdbx_strand_id
1 'polypeptide(L)' 'MPLNECKKFNNFISKVIGFIFRSDRAKCIEKIKEIGVEKFASEMSYAGKMTYKR' A
#
# COMPACT_ATOMS: atom_id res chain seq x y z
N MET A 1 -14.42 -1.25 7.57
CA MET A 1 -14.70 -1.49 6.13
C MET A 1 -13.69 -2.51 5.60
N PRO A 2 -14.14 -3.60 4.98
CA PRO A 2 -13.25 -4.55 4.33
C PRO A 2 -12.65 -3.95 3.05
N LEU A 3 -11.40 -4.31 2.73
CA LEU A 3 -10.62 -3.63 1.69
C LEU A 3 -11.20 -3.79 0.27
N ASN A 4 -11.89 -4.89 0.01
CA ASN A 4 -12.59 -5.21 -1.24
C ASN A 4 -13.77 -4.26 -1.54
N GLU A 5 -14.39 -3.66 -0.52
CA GLU A 5 -15.52 -2.74 -0.69
C GLU A 5 -15.07 -1.29 -0.89
N CYS A 6 -13.79 -0.99 -0.59
CA CYS A 6 -13.28 0.38 -0.70
C CYS A 6 -13.18 0.80 -2.17
N LYS A 7 -14.12 1.63 -2.64
CA LYS A 7 -14.13 2.17 -4.02
C LYS A 7 -12.84 2.92 -4.36
N LYS A 8 -12.26 3.64 -3.39
CA LYS A 8 -10.97 4.33 -3.56
C LYS A 8 -9.80 3.36 -3.73
N PHE A 9 -9.84 2.19 -3.10
CA PHE A 9 -8.80 1.18 -3.23
C PHE A 9 -8.94 0.36 -4.52
N ASN A 10 -10.18 0.04 -4.91
CA ASN A 10 -10.51 -0.89 -5.99
C ASN A 10 -10.86 -0.24 -7.33
N ASN A 11 -10.64 1.06 -7.50
CA ASN A 11 -10.88 1.71 -8.78
C ASN A 11 -9.85 1.31 -9.86
N PHE A 12 -10.23 1.53 -11.12
CA PHE A 12 -9.45 1.17 -12.29
C PHE A 12 -8.06 1.84 -12.31
N ILE A 13 -8.00 3.15 -12.07
CA ILE A 13 -6.76 3.93 -12.07
C ILE A 13 -5.77 3.38 -11.02
N SER A 14 -6.23 3.14 -9.80
CA SER A 14 -5.40 2.62 -8.72
C SER A 14 -4.91 1.19 -9.00
N LYS A 15 -5.69 0.36 -9.71
CA LYS A 15 -5.24 -0.96 -10.20
C LYS A 15 -4.14 -0.84 -11.25
N VAL A 16 -4.30 0.06 -12.22
CA VAL A 16 -3.29 0.32 -13.28
C VAL A 16 -1.98 0.83 -12.67
N ILE A 17 -2.04 1.82 -11.79
CA ILE A 17 -0.87 2.33 -11.06
C ILE A 17 -0.22 1.20 -10.25
N GLY A 18 -1.02 0.43 -9.50
CA GLY A 18 -0.52 -0.71 -8.74
C GLY A 18 0.21 -1.74 -9.61
N PHE A 19 -0.25 -1.96 -10.84
CA PHE A 19 0.40 -2.86 -11.80
C PHE A 19 1.71 -2.28 -12.34
N ILE A 20 1.70 -1.04 -12.84
CA ILE A 20 2.89 -0.37 -13.40
C ILE A 20 4.03 -0.31 -12.37
N PHE A 21 3.72 0.09 -11.13
CA PHE A 21 4.72 0.20 -10.07
C PHE A 21 5.02 -1.13 -9.37
N ARG A 22 4.37 -2.25 -9.80
CA ARG A 22 4.43 -3.55 -9.14
C ARG A 22 4.20 -3.44 -7.63
N SER A 23 3.24 -2.64 -7.20
CA SER A 23 2.99 -2.31 -5.80
C SER A 23 1.99 -3.28 -5.16
N ASP A 24 2.37 -3.85 -4.02
CA ASP A 24 1.48 -4.61 -3.15
C ASP A 24 0.77 -3.68 -2.14
N ARG A 25 -0.23 -2.97 -2.65
CA ARG A 25 -1.01 -1.99 -1.89
C ARG A 25 -1.77 -2.61 -0.72
N ALA A 26 -2.14 -3.91 -0.81
CA ALA A 26 -2.82 -4.60 0.27
C ALA A 26 -1.87 -4.81 1.46
N LYS A 27 -0.65 -5.31 1.21
CA LYS A 27 0.39 -5.45 2.24
C LYS A 27 0.76 -4.12 2.88
N CYS A 28 0.84 -3.03 2.10
CA CYS A 28 1.06 -1.70 2.66
C CYS A 28 -0.03 -1.32 3.68
N ILE A 29 -1.31 -1.55 3.36
CA ILE A 29 -2.41 -1.23 4.29
C ILE A 29 -2.42 -2.16 5.50
N GLU A 30 -2.16 -3.46 5.32
CA GLU A 30 -2.04 -4.42 6.42
C GLU A 30 -0.93 -4.01 7.37
N LYS A 31 0.25 -3.65 6.84
CA LYS A 31 1.36 -3.19 7.67
C LYS A 31 1.03 -1.89 8.39
N ILE A 32 0.43 -0.91 7.72
CA ILE A 32 0.00 0.34 8.35
C ILE A 32 -1.00 0.08 9.50
N LYS A 33 -1.90 -0.89 9.36
CA LYS A 33 -2.83 -1.26 10.43
C LYS A 33 -2.12 -1.92 11.63
N GLU A 34 -1.03 -2.64 11.38
CA GLU A 34 -0.25 -3.33 12.41
C GLU A 34 0.66 -2.38 13.19
N ILE A 35 1.43 -1.53 12.49
CA ILE A 35 2.50 -0.73 13.10
C ILE A 35 2.22 0.78 13.14
N GLY A 36 1.12 1.23 12.53
CA GLY A 36 0.79 2.64 12.38
C GLY A 36 1.49 3.32 11.20
N VAL A 37 0.98 4.49 10.82
CA VAL A 37 1.45 5.25 9.64
C VAL A 37 2.88 5.77 9.82
N GLU A 38 3.21 6.32 10.99
CA GLU A 38 4.52 6.93 11.24
C GLU A 38 5.64 5.90 11.15
N LYS A 39 5.48 4.76 11.83
CA LYS A 39 6.47 3.69 11.82
C LYS A 39 6.63 3.08 10.44
N PHE A 40 5.52 2.92 9.71
CA PHE A 40 5.57 2.48 8.31
C PHE A 40 6.35 3.47 7.44
N ALA A 41 6.13 4.77 7.59
CA ALA A 41 6.86 5.80 6.85
C ALA A 41 8.37 5.78 7.15
N SER A 42 8.74 5.63 8.43
CA SER A 42 10.14 5.48 8.84
C SER A 42 10.78 4.23 8.26
N GLU A 43 10.11 3.07 8.28
CA GLU A 43 10.61 1.83 7.70
C GLU A 43 10.83 1.95 6.19
N MET A 44 9.86 2.53 5.48
CA MET A 44 9.93 2.78 4.04
C MET A 44 11.08 3.74 3.68
N SER A 45 11.22 4.83 4.44
CA SER A 45 12.31 5.80 4.26
C SER A 45 13.68 5.18 4.51
N TYR A 46 13.83 4.44 5.62
CA TYR A 46 15.06 3.73 5.95
C TYR A 46 15.43 2.68 4.88
N ALA A 47 14.43 1.95 4.37
CA ALA A 47 14.63 0.95 3.33
C ALA A 47 14.82 1.54 1.91
N GLY A 48 14.66 2.86 1.73
CA GLY A 48 14.75 3.52 0.42
C GLY A 48 13.65 3.09 -0.56
N LYS A 49 12.47 2.70 -0.06
CA LYS A 49 11.37 2.16 -0.87
C LYS A 49 10.08 2.89 -0.54
N MET A 50 9.23 3.10 -1.55
CA MET A 50 7.92 3.75 -1.34
C MET A 50 6.77 2.74 -1.16
N THR A 51 7.00 1.46 -1.44
CA THR A 51 5.97 0.43 -1.39
C THR A 51 6.59 -0.96 -1.33
N TYR A 52 5.84 -1.93 -0.83
CA TYR A 52 6.17 -3.34 -1.03
C TYR A 52 5.95 -3.73 -2.49
N LYS A 53 6.89 -4.49 -3.05
CA LYS A 53 6.78 -4.98 -4.42
C LYS A 53 5.98 -6.29 -4.46
N ARG A 54 5.21 -6.48 -5.53
CA ARG A 54 4.63 -7.77 -5.92
C ARG A 54 5.66 -8.64 -6.61
#